data_AF-A0A662IV76-F1
#
_entry.id   AF-A0A662IV76-F1
#
_cell.length_a   1.000
_cell.length_b   1.000
_cell.length_c   1.000
_cell.angle_alpha   90.00
_cell.angle_beta   90.00
_cell.angle_gamma   90.00
#
_symmetry.space_group_name_H-M   'P 1'
#
loop_
_entity.id
_entity.type
_entity.pdbx_description
1 polymer ?
#
loop_
_entity_poly.entity_id
_entity_poly.type
_entity_poly.pdbx_seq_one_letter_code
_entity_poly.pdbx_strand_id
1 'polypeptide(L)'
;MVEREFYEVIKDALEKQFKARGADAHLEITADKRFSDRLKSRISDDIIFVFLKQASPDITGFVEEQYYPKFIVVEVKEDKIKLDDIYQLKKYADLFNAYFAFLISLEPVPEEIKRLFKSNVLLRSKLTSSYLQAFALARFDSANHEFVDWFEENPFENDVYWKR
;
A
#
# COMPACT_ATOMS: atom_id res chain seq x y z
N MET A 1 -15.15 12.23 -9.87
CA MET A 1 -15.57 11.68 -8.56
C MET A 1 -14.61 12.26 -7.53
N VAL A 2 -14.67 11.87 -6.26
CA VAL A 2 -13.61 12.27 -5.31
C VAL A 2 -12.97 11.00 -4.81
N GLU A 3 -11.68 10.82 -5.08
CA GLU A 3 -10.85 9.69 -4.63
C GLU A 3 -11.18 9.16 -3.20
N ARG A 4 -11.42 10.08 -2.26
CA ARG A 4 -11.76 9.78 -0.85
C ARG A 4 -13.01 8.93 -0.66
N GLU A 5 -13.95 8.98 -1.60
CA GLU A 5 -15.20 8.19 -1.57
C GLU A 5 -14.92 6.68 -1.65
N PHE A 6 -13.75 6.29 -2.19
CA PHE A 6 -13.36 4.90 -2.37
C PHE A 6 -12.47 4.35 -1.26
N TYR A 7 -11.95 5.19 -0.36
CA TYR A 7 -11.01 4.74 0.66
C TYR A 7 -11.59 3.65 1.57
N GLU A 8 -12.84 3.81 2.03
CA GLU A 8 -13.49 2.80 2.88
C GLU A 8 -13.64 1.46 2.15
N VAL A 9 -14.12 1.50 0.90
CA VAL A 9 -14.38 0.29 0.12
C VAL A 9 -13.07 -0.43 -0.23
N ILE A 10 -12.02 0.31 -0.61
CA ILE A 10 -10.70 -0.24 -0.90
C ILE A 10 -10.06 -0.83 0.36
N LYS A 11 -10.18 -0.13 1.50
CA LYS A 11 -9.72 -0.61 2.80
C LYS A 11 -10.37 -1.95 3.16
N ASP A 12 -11.70 -2.02 3.10
CA ASP A 12 -12.46 -3.24 3.39
C ASP A 12 -12.12 -4.38 2.41
N ALA A 13 -11.91 -4.07 1.13
CA ALA A 13 -11.50 -5.05 0.13
C ALA A 13 -10.10 -5.61 0.40
N LEU A 14 -9.14 -4.77 0.80
CA LEU A 14 -7.80 -5.21 1.20
C LEU A 14 -7.85 -6.06 2.46
N GLU A 15 -8.59 -5.65 3.51
CA GLU A 15 -8.73 -6.44 4.73
C GLU A 15 -9.30 -7.84 4.44
N LYS A 16 -10.26 -7.95 3.51
CA LYS A 16 -10.77 -9.25 3.05
C LYS A 16 -9.68 -10.10 2.37
N GLN A 17 -8.83 -9.51 1.54
CA GLN A 17 -7.71 -10.21 0.90
C GLN A 17 -6.68 -10.73 1.91
N PHE A 18 -6.31 -9.89 2.90
CA PHE A 18 -5.44 -10.31 4.01
C PHE A 18 -6.06 -11.45 4.83
N LYS A 19 -7.35 -11.32 5.17
CA LYS A 19 -8.08 -12.33 5.93
C LYS A 19 -8.18 -13.66 5.18
N ALA A 20 -8.38 -13.64 3.87
CA ALA A 20 -8.37 -14.84 3.03
C ALA A 20 -7.01 -15.57 3.05
N ARG A 21 -5.92 -14.82 3.27
CA ARG A 21 -4.57 -15.35 3.49
C ARG A 21 -4.28 -15.74 4.95
N GLY A 22 -5.27 -15.70 5.82
CA GLY A 22 -5.13 -16.05 7.24
C GLY A 22 -4.36 -15.00 8.06
N ALA A 23 -4.27 -13.76 7.56
CA ALA A 23 -3.66 -12.64 8.23
C ALA A 23 -4.74 -11.66 8.72
N ASP A 24 -4.63 -11.23 9.99
CA ASP A 24 -5.51 -10.21 10.55
C ASP A 24 -4.85 -8.84 10.36
N ALA A 25 -5.26 -8.14 9.29
CA ALA A 25 -4.81 -6.80 8.99
C ALA A 25 -5.73 -5.77 9.67
N HIS A 26 -5.12 -4.77 10.31
CA HIS A 26 -5.81 -3.59 10.82
C HIS A 26 -5.45 -2.39 9.95
N LEU A 27 -6.38 -1.92 9.12
CA LEU A 27 -6.18 -0.74 8.26
C LEU A 27 -6.99 0.46 8.76
N GLU A 28 -6.43 1.66 8.60
CA GLU A 28 -7.06 2.93 8.93
C GLU A 28 -6.95 3.89 7.74
N ILE A 29 -8.00 4.67 7.49
CA ILE A 29 -7.91 5.82 6.58
C ILE A 29 -7.09 6.90 7.28
N THR A 30 -5.95 7.24 6.70
CA THR A 30 -4.97 8.18 7.26
C THR A 30 -4.79 9.42 6.40
N ALA A 31 -5.58 9.59 5.35
CA ALA A 31 -5.51 10.73 4.41
C ALA A 31 -5.71 12.11 5.07
N ASP A 32 -6.32 12.17 6.27
CA ASP A 32 -6.51 13.39 7.06
C ASP A 32 -5.42 13.61 8.11
N LYS A 33 -4.34 12.81 8.07
CA LYS A 33 -3.18 12.83 8.97
C LYS A 33 -3.52 12.41 10.40
N ARG A 34 -4.67 11.76 10.62
CA ARG A 34 -5.03 11.17 11.90
C ARG A 34 -4.65 9.71 11.90
N PHE A 35 -4.02 9.30 12.99
CA PHE A 35 -3.61 7.93 13.27
C PHE A 35 -4.16 7.59 14.65
N SER A 36 -4.84 6.46 14.78
CA SER A 36 -5.34 6.03 16.09
C SER A 36 -4.19 5.73 17.04
N ASP A 37 -4.48 5.70 18.34
CA ASP A 37 -3.49 5.29 19.33
C ASP A 37 -3.05 3.83 19.13
N ARG A 38 -3.92 2.98 18.57
CA ARG A 38 -3.58 1.61 18.20
C ARG A 38 -2.49 1.59 17.12
N LEU A 39 -2.69 2.32 16.02
CA LEU A 39 -1.70 2.38 14.93
C LEU A 39 -0.40 3.06 15.37
N LYS A 40 -0.51 4.16 16.14
CA LYS A 40 0.65 4.85 16.72
C LYS A 40 1.49 3.94 17.61
N SER A 41 0.85 3.13 18.46
CA SER A 41 1.55 2.24 19.40
C SER A 41 2.45 1.19 18.74
N ARG A 42 2.25 0.95 17.43
CA ARG A 42 3.02 -0.02 16.65
C ARG A 42 4.17 0.57 15.86
N ILE A 43 4.17 1.89 15.69
CA ILE A 43 5.23 2.62 15.01
C ILE A 43 6.39 2.78 16.01
N SER A 44 7.57 2.24 15.68
CA SER A 44 8.75 2.29 16.56
C SER A 44 9.40 3.67 16.61
N ASP A 45 9.33 4.41 15.51
CA ASP A 45 10.09 5.64 15.30
C ASP A 45 9.19 6.87 15.33
N ASP A 46 9.04 7.50 16.50
CA ASP A 46 8.20 8.69 16.67
C ASP A 46 8.58 9.86 15.74
N ILE A 47 9.82 9.87 15.25
CA ILE A 47 10.30 10.86 14.29
C ILE A 47 9.48 10.86 13.00
N ILE A 48 8.86 9.73 12.62
CA ILE A 48 8.04 9.69 11.39
C ILE A 48 6.85 10.66 11.47
N PHE A 49 6.30 10.91 12.67
CA PHE A 49 5.18 11.82 12.85
C PHE A 49 5.54 13.28 12.55
N VAL A 50 6.82 13.65 12.55
CA VAL A 50 7.26 14.97 12.09
C VAL A 50 6.97 15.14 10.59
N PHE A 51 7.20 14.09 9.80
CA PHE A 51 6.97 14.09 8.37
C PHE A 51 5.48 13.90 8.02
N LEU A 52 4.76 13.08 8.79
CA LEU A 52 3.35 12.79 8.56
C LEU A 52 2.42 13.99 8.81
N LYS A 53 2.86 14.99 9.58
CA LYS A 53 2.13 16.26 9.74
C LYS A 53 2.00 17.04 8.42
N GLN A 54 2.96 16.88 7.51
CA GLN A 54 2.97 17.60 6.23
C GLN A 54 2.13 16.85 5.19
N ALA A 55 2.31 15.53 5.09
CA ALA A 55 1.56 14.65 4.20
C ALA A 55 1.56 13.22 4.77
N SER A 56 0.45 12.52 4.64
CA SER A 56 0.26 11.15 5.12
C SER A 56 -0.21 10.25 3.98
N PRO A 57 -0.06 8.91 4.12
CA PRO A 57 -0.68 7.98 3.20
C PRO A 57 -2.20 8.05 3.26
N ASP A 58 -2.86 7.63 2.19
CA ASP A 58 -4.32 7.58 2.15
C ASP A 58 -4.88 6.56 3.14
N ILE A 59 -4.29 5.35 3.16
CA ILE A 59 -4.61 4.29 4.11
C ILE A 59 -3.30 3.71 4.66
N THR A 60 -3.24 3.51 5.97
CA THR A 60 -2.09 2.91 6.66
C THR A 60 -2.57 1.86 7.64
N GLY A 61 -1.79 0.81 7.84
CA GLY A 61 -2.12 -0.21 8.81
C GLY A 61 -1.02 -1.20 9.04
N PHE A 62 -1.35 -2.34 9.63
CA PHE A 62 -0.39 -3.41 9.88
C PHE A 62 -1.08 -4.77 9.99
N VAL A 63 -0.29 -5.83 9.73
CA VAL A 63 -0.61 -7.21 10.15
C VAL A 63 0.13 -7.51 11.44
N GLU A 64 -0.57 -8.09 12.42
CA GLU A 64 0.04 -8.57 13.66
C GLU A 64 0.95 -9.78 13.39
N GLU A 65 2.13 -9.75 14.00
CA GLU A 65 3.13 -10.82 13.96
C GLU A 65 3.78 -10.96 15.34
N GLN A 66 4.45 -12.08 15.61
CA GLN A 66 4.97 -12.40 16.94
C GLN A 66 5.98 -11.38 17.50
N TYR A 67 6.79 -10.77 16.62
CA TYR A 67 7.90 -9.91 17.04
C TYR A 67 7.80 -8.47 16.53
N TYR A 68 7.48 -8.28 15.26
CA TYR A 68 7.40 -6.96 14.63
C TYR A 68 6.21 -6.91 13.68
N PRO A 69 5.33 -5.90 13.78
CA PRO A 69 4.19 -5.76 12.88
C PRO A 69 4.65 -5.58 11.44
N LYS A 70 3.94 -6.21 10.50
CA LYS A 70 4.15 -6.01 9.06
C LYS A 70 3.32 -4.82 8.61
N PHE A 71 3.95 -3.66 8.47
CA PHE A 71 3.25 -2.44 8.07
C PHE A 71 2.69 -2.51 6.65
N ILE A 72 1.55 -1.85 6.46
CA ILE A 72 0.86 -1.73 5.18
C ILE A 72 0.68 -0.24 4.89
N VAL A 73 1.02 0.18 3.67
CA VAL A 73 0.82 1.54 3.18
C VAL A 73 0.08 1.47 1.85
N VAL A 74 -0.94 2.30 1.67
CA VAL A 74 -1.74 2.36 0.46
C VAL A 74 -1.86 3.81 -0.01
N GLU A 75 -1.70 3.99 -1.31
CA GLU A 75 -2.02 5.21 -2.04
C GLU A 75 -3.11 4.88 -3.06
N VAL A 76 -4.16 5.68 -3.11
CA VAL A 76 -5.23 5.54 -4.10
C VAL A 76 -5.08 6.69 -5.11
N LYS A 77 -5.39 6.43 -6.37
CA LYS A 77 -5.38 7.44 -7.45
C LYS A 77 -6.65 7.31 -8.28
N GLU A 78 -7.43 8.40 -8.30
CA GLU A 78 -8.60 8.50 -9.17
C GLU A 78 -8.20 8.62 -10.65
N ASP A 79 -7.16 9.42 -10.93
CA ASP A 79 -6.63 9.64 -12.27
C ASP A 79 -5.62 8.56 -12.69
N LYS A 80 -5.21 8.62 -13.96
CA LYS A 80 -4.09 7.83 -14.48
C LYS A 80 -2.83 8.02 -13.61
N ILE A 81 -2.28 6.90 -13.11
CA ILE A 81 -1.02 6.87 -12.37
C ILE A 81 0.09 7.60 -13.14
N LYS A 82 0.80 8.45 -12.42
CA LYS A 82 2.01 9.16 -12.85
C LYS A 82 3.23 8.58 -12.12
N LEU A 83 4.41 8.95 -12.61
CA LEU A 83 5.67 8.59 -11.95
C LEU A 83 5.76 9.14 -10.52
N ASP A 84 5.24 10.34 -10.29
CA ASP A 84 5.26 10.97 -8.97
C ASP A 84 4.44 10.16 -7.94
N ASP A 85 3.35 9.50 -8.36
CA ASP A 85 2.54 8.66 -7.48
C ASP A 85 3.33 7.43 -6.99
N ILE A 86 4.17 6.86 -7.85
CA ILE A 86 5.09 5.77 -7.49
C ILE A 86 6.10 6.25 -6.45
N TYR A 87 6.68 7.44 -6.64
CA TYR A 87 7.62 8.02 -5.69
C TYR A 87 6.96 8.42 -4.37
N GLN A 88 5.70 8.88 -4.41
CA GLN A 88 4.91 9.14 -3.21
C GLN A 88 4.72 7.85 -2.40
N LEU A 89 4.26 6.77 -3.04
CA LEU A 89 4.13 5.48 -2.37
C LEU A 89 5.48 4.97 -1.85
N LYS A 90 6.56 5.09 -2.65
CA LYS A 90 7.91 4.69 -2.24
C LYS A 90 8.38 5.43 -1.00
N LYS A 91 8.19 6.75 -0.95
CA LYS A 91 8.52 7.59 0.20
C LYS A 91 7.85 7.06 1.46
N TYR A 92 6.55 6.78 1.41
CA TYR A 92 5.84 6.26 2.58
C TYR A 92 6.21 4.82 2.91
N ALA A 93 6.38 3.97 1.90
CA ALA A 93 6.81 2.59 2.08
C ALA A 93 8.21 2.49 2.72
N ASP A 94 9.11 3.44 2.43
CA ASP A 94 10.42 3.53 3.07
C ASP A 94 10.30 4.13 4.48
N LEU A 95 9.48 5.18 4.67
CA LEU A 95 9.27 5.82 5.98
C LEU A 95 8.70 4.87 7.03
N PHE A 96 7.75 4.02 6.64
CA PHE A 96 7.14 3.02 7.52
C PHE A 96 7.88 1.67 7.53
N ASN A 97 8.96 1.53 6.73
CA ASN A 97 9.55 0.23 6.41
C ASN A 97 8.46 -0.83 6.07
N ALA A 98 7.49 -0.42 5.26
CA ALA A 98 6.25 -1.16 5.03
C ALA A 98 6.52 -2.56 4.47
N TYR A 99 5.87 -3.59 4.98
CA TYR A 99 5.99 -4.91 4.37
C TYR A 99 5.15 -5.02 3.09
N PHE A 100 3.99 -4.36 3.06
CA PHE A 100 3.14 -4.25 1.88
C PHE A 100 2.92 -2.78 1.50
N ALA A 101 3.18 -2.44 0.25
CA ALA A 101 2.94 -1.13 -0.32
C ALA A 101 2.07 -1.26 -1.58
N PHE A 102 0.95 -0.55 -1.60
CA PHE A 102 -0.07 -0.67 -2.63
C PHE A 102 -0.36 0.67 -3.30
N LEU A 103 -0.22 0.71 -4.63
CA LEU A 103 -0.70 1.83 -5.44
C LEU A 103 -1.95 1.39 -6.18
N ILE A 104 -3.10 1.88 -5.74
CA ILE A 104 -4.42 1.49 -6.24
C ILE A 104 -4.92 2.56 -7.20
N SER A 105 -5.23 2.20 -8.43
CA SER A 105 -5.78 3.10 -9.45
C SER A 105 -7.21 2.74 -9.78
N LEU A 106 -8.08 3.75 -9.94
CA LEU A 106 -9.43 3.55 -10.47
C LEU A 106 -9.44 3.40 -12.00
N GLU A 107 -8.45 4.00 -12.66
CA GLU A 107 -8.19 3.86 -14.09
C GLU A 107 -7.22 2.70 -14.39
N PRO A 108 -7.18 2.17 -15.63
CA PRO A 108 -6.15 1.23 -16.03
C PRO A 108 -4.73 1.80 -15.85
N VAL A 109 -3.83 0.99 -15.29
CA VAL A 109 -2.41 1.37 -15.15
C VAL A 109 -1.81 1.65 -16.54
N PRO A 110 -1.26 2.85 -16.78
CA PRO A 110 -0.72 3.22 -18.09
C PRO A 110 0.41 2.30 -18.56
N GLU A 111 0.47 2.03 -19.86
CA GLU A 111 1.47 1.13 -20.44
C GLU A 111 2.90 1.68 -20.28
N GLU A 112 3.07 3.00 -20.30
CA GLU A 112 4.34 3.67 -20.06
C GLU A 112 4.84 3.39 -18.63
N ILE A 113 3.94 3.41 -17.66
CA ILE A 113 4.25 3.06 -16.26
C ILE A 113 4.63 1.58 -16.17
N LYS A 114 3.85 0.69 -16.78
CA LYS A 114 4.15 -0.75 -16.81
C LYS A 114 5.55 -1.04 -17.39
N ARG A 115 5.89 -0.40 -18.53
CA ARG A 115 7.20 -0.54 -19.17
C ARG A 115 8.34 0.04 -18.34
N LEU A 116 8.11 1.19 -17.71
CA LEU A 116 9.09 1.80 -16.82
C LEU A 116 9.36 0.92 -15.60
N PHE A 117 8.31 0.36 -14.98
CA PHE A 117 8.43 -0.60 -13.87
C PHE A 117 9.26 -1.83 -14.27
N LYS A 118 9.01 -2.39 -15.46
CA LYS A 118 9.75 -3.57 -15.98
C LYS A 118 11.22 -3.29 -16.30
N SER A 119 11.53 -2.10 -16.82
CA SER A 119 12.89 -1.73 -17.22
C SER A 119 13.75 -1.21 -16.07
N ASN A 120 13.13 -0.64 -15.03
CA ASN A 120 13.84 -0.01 -13.92
C ASN A 120 13.71 -0.81 -12.62
N VAL A 121 14.75 -1.58 -12.29
CA VAL A 121 14.79 -2.40 -11.05
C VAL A 121 14.66 -1.53 -9.80
N LEU A 122 15.18 -0.30 -9.79
CA LEU A 122 15.16 0.58 -8.60
C LEU A 122 13.75 1.11 -8.27
N LEU A 123 12.86 1.14 -9.25
CA LEU A 123 11.44 1.46 -9.01
C LEU A 123 10.71 0.29 -8.35
N ARG A 124 11.13 -0.95 -8.65
CA ARG A 124 10.60 -2.18 -8.04
C ARG A 124 11.21 -2.48 -6.67
N SER A 125 12.49 -2.16 -6.48
CA SER A 125 13.20 -2.42 -5.22
C SER A 125 13.06 -1.25 -4.26
N LYS A 126 12.85 -1.50 -2.97
CA LYS A 126 13.05 -0.48 -1.94
C LYS A 126 14.52 -0.16 -1.74
N LEU A 127 14.82 0.94 -1.05
CA LEU A 127 16.18 1.23 -0.60
C LEU A 127 16.68 0.19 0.43
N THR A 128 15.76 -0.48 1.13
CA THR A 128 16.05 -1.53 2.11
C THR A 128 15.91 -2.93 1.49
N SER A 129 16.95 -3.74 1.65
CA SER A 129 17.32 -4.91 0.85
C SER A 129 16.54 -6.21 1.11
N SER A 130 15.28 -6.14 1.56
CA SER A 130 14.49 -7.35 1.84
C SER A 130 13.70 -7.80 0.62
N TYR A 131 14.02 -8.98 0.09
CA TYR A 131 13.27 -9.66 -0.99
C TYR A 131 11.84 -10.07 -0.59
N LEU A 132 11.41 -9.81 0.65
CA LEU A 132 10.13 -10.26 1.21
C LEU A 132 9.08 -9.15 1.26
N GLN A 133 9.39 -7.93 0.82
CA GLN A 133 8.44 -6.82 0.85
C GLN A 133 7.70 -6.70 -0.50
N ALA A 134 6.37 -6.55 -0.45
CA ALA A 134 5.53 -6.41 -1.63
C ALA A 134 5.37 -4.93 -2.00
N PHE A 135 5.64 -4.58 -3.26
CA PHE A 135 5.30 -3.29 -3.85
C PHE A 135 4.44 -3.55 -5.08
N ALA A 136 3.13 -3.34 -4.97
CA ALA A 136 2.16 -3.77 -5.96
C ALA A 136 1.34 -2.61 -6.51
N LEU A 137 1.10 -2.62 -7.82
CA LEU A 137 0.17 -1.73 -8.49
C LEU A 137 -1.10 -2.52 -8.77
N ALA A 138 -2.26 -1.98 -8.44
CA ALA A 138 -3.53 -2.64 -8.72
C ALA A 138 -4.55 -1.70 -9.33
N ARG A 139 -5.43 -2.24 -10.16
CA ARG A 139 -6.62 -1.56 -10.62
C ARG A 139 -7.81 -2.01 -9.78
N PHE A 140 -8.52 -1.03 -9.24
CA PHE A 140 -9.77 -1.22 -8.53
C PHE A 140 -10.94 -0.75 -9.40
N ASP A 141 -11.92 -1.62 -9.61
CA ASP A 141 -13.14 -1.28 -10.34
C ASP A 141 -14.10 -0.57 -9.38
N SER A 142 -14.26 0.73 -9.59
CA SER A 142 -15.15 1.59 -8.79
C SER A 142 -16.62 1.22 -8.92
N ALA A 143 -17.06 0.55 -9.99
CA ALA A 143 -18.47 0.18 -10.18
C ALA A 143 -18.82 -1.11 -9.44
N ASN A 144 -17.91 -2.09 -9.46
CA ASN A 144 -18.12 -3.41 -8.86
C ASN A 144 -17.49 -3.55 -7.46
N HIS A 145 -16.66 -2.59 -7.05
CA HIS A 145 -15.93 -2.58 -5.78
C HIS A 145 -14.96 -3.75 -5.61
N GLU A 146 -14.24 -4.10 -6.68
CA GLU A 146 -13.35 -5.27 -6.73
C GLU A 146 -12.00 -4.93 -7.37
N PHE A 147 -10.94 -5.65 -6.96
CA PHE A 147 -9.64 -5.60 -7.64
C PHE A 147 -9.69 -6.44 -8.91
N VAL A 148 -9.48 -5.80 -10.05
CA VAL A 148 -9.64 -6.43 -11.38
C VAL A 148 -8.31 -6.72 -12.08
N ASP A 149 -7.23 -6.03 -11.70
CA ASP A 149 -5.89 -6.24 -12.27
C ASP A 149 -4.82 -5.98 -11.20
N TRP A 150 -3.81 -6.84 -11.13
CA TRP A 150 -2.62 -6.69 -10.30
C TRP A 150 -1.40 -6.72 -11.20
N PHE A 151 -0.57 -5.68 -11.12
CA PHE A 151 0.63 -5.52 -11.91
C PHE A 151 1.88 -5.45 -11.02
N GLU A 152 2.97 -6.16 -11.30
CA GLU A 152 3.17 -7.26 -12.27
C GLU A 152 2.73 -8.63 -11.70
N GLU A 153 2.47 -8.67 -10.40
CA GLU A 153 2.17 -9.87 -9.64
C GLU A 153 1.16 -9.51 -8.54
N ASN A 154 0.24 -10.43 -8.23
CA ASN A 154 -0.66 -10.29 -7.11
C ASN A 154 0.04 -10.78 -5.82
N PRO A 155 0.31 -9.91 -4.83
CA PRO A 155 0.97 -10.33 -3.59
C PRO A 155 0.10 -11.28 -2.75
N PHE A 156 -1.21 -11.30 -2.97
CA PHE A 156 -2.13 -12.27 -2.36
C PHE A 156 -2.19 -13.59 -3.12
N GLU A 157 -1.39 -13.80 -4.16
CA GLU A 157 -1.26 -15.08 -4.89
C GLU A 157 0.13 -15.70 -4.69
N ASN A 158 1.16 -14.90 -4.41
CA ASN A 158 2.52 -15.39 -4.19
C ASN A 158 2.84 -15.67 -2.72
N ASP A 159 3.12 -16.94 -2.39
CA ASP A 159 3.44 -17.41 -1.05
C ASP A 159 4.71 -16.79 -0.45
N VAL A 160 5.63 -16.26 -1.26
CA VAL A 160 6.89 -15.65 -0.77
C VAL A 160 6.62 -14.54 0.26
N TYR A 161 5.56 -13.74 0.08
CA TYR A 161 5.23 -12.65 1.01
C TYR A 161 4.58 -13.15 2.32
N TRP A 162 4.10 -14.39 2.35
CA TRP A 162 3.35 -14.97 3.47
C TRP A 162 4.16 -15.98 4.28
N LYS A 163 5.42 -16.23 3.88
CA LYS A 163 6.35 -17.03 4.67
C LYS A 163 6.60 -16.34 6.02
N ARG A 164 6.50 -17.14 7.09
CA ARG A 164 6.76 -16.73 8.47
C ARG A 164 8.21 -16.99 8.84
#